data_AF-A0A961NDR7-F1
#
_entry.id   AF-A0A961NDR7-F1
#
_cell.length_a   1.000
_cell.length_b   1.000
_cell.length_c   1.000
_cell.angle_alpha   90.00
_cell.angle_beta   90.00
_cell.angle_gamma   90.00
#
_symmetry.space_group_name_H-M   'P 1'
#
loop_
_entity.id
_entity.type
_entity.pdbx_description
1 polymer ?
#
loop_
_entity_poly.entity_id
_entity_poly.type
_entity_poly.pdbx_seq_one_letter_code
_entity_poly.pdbx_strand_id
1 'polypeptide(L)'
;MRIQCDCGSFQADLTGFPRNSPGRLACYCNDCQAYLEKLGREDLLDAYGGTEVIPVYPSEFVIASGREHLRCNRLSRKGLNRWSATCCNSPIANTKANFPWVGILHNAYRAADPQALDRLGPVRSRIMGKYAKGKPPFEIAERINFKAMMSVLPFLLKGKLLGKSNPNPFFKEDGTTPISEPKLL
;
A
#
# COMPACT_ATOMS: atom_id res chain seq x y z
N MET A 1 6.53 -5.39 13.56
CA MET A 1 7.33 -4.29 12.96
C MET A 1 6.50 -3.02 12.97
N ARG A 2 7.10 -1.85 13.24
CA ARG A 2 6.38 -0.58 13.20
C ARG A 2 6.47 0.10 11.83
N ILE A 3 5.42 0.83 11.47
CA ILE A 3 5.39 1.82 10.39
C ILE A 3 4.87 3.15 10.96
N GLN A 4 5.16 4.26 10.29
CA GLN A 4 4.64 5.56 10.68
C GLN A 4 4.46 6.50 9.49
N CYS A 5 3.69 7.57 9.65
CA CYS A 5 3.75 8.68 8.70
C CYS A 5 5.10 9.41 8.82
N ASP A 6 5.45 10.21 7.82
CA ASP A 6 6.76 10.89 7.77
C ASP A 6 7.08 11.74 9.02
N CYS A 7 6.08 12.35 9.67
CA CYS A 7 6.28 13.12 10.91
C CYS A 7 6.05 12.32 12.23
N GLY A 8 5.74 11.02 12.14
CA GLY A 8 5.55 10.14 13.30
C GLY A 8 4.23 10.27 14.08
N SER A 9 3.34 11.21 13.73
CA SER A 9 2.07 11.42 14.45
C SER A 9 1.07 10.26 14.27
N PHE A 10 1.13 9.56 13.14
CA PHE A 10 0.41 8.29 12.92
C PHE A 10 1.41 7.14 12.99
N GLN A 11 1.09 6.10 13.77
CA GLN A 11 1.90 4.89 13.89
C GLN A 11 1.02 3.64 13.87
N ALA A 12 1.56 2.57 13.29
CA ALA A 12 0.91 1.26 13.30
C ALA A 12 1.93 0.13 13.43
N ASP A 13 1.50 -0.96 14.05
CA ASP A 13 2.28 -2.17 14.23
C ASP A 13 1.77 -3.28 13.29
N LEU A 14 2.72 -3.92 12.61
CA LEU A 14 2.55 -5.05 11.70
C LEU A 14 2.95 -6.34 12.41
N THR A 15 1.98 -7.13 12.85
CA THR A 15 2.20 -8.27 13.77
C THR A 15 2.71 -9.53 13.08
N GLY A 16 2.40 -9.71 11.78
CA GLY A 16 2.86 -10.86 10.98
C GLY A 16 4.03 -10.59 10.04
N PHE A 17 4.56 -9.37 10.04
CA PHE A 17 5.65 -8.95 9.13
C PHE A 17 7.03 -9.33 9.68
N PRO A 18 8.00 -9.77 8.84
CA PRO A 18 7.92 -9.94 7.37
C PRO A 18 7.36 -11.30 6.92
N ARG A 19 7.15 -12.24 7.85
CA ARG A 19 6.81 -13.65 7.56
C ARG A 19 5.62 -13.82 6.62
N ASN A 20 4.59 -12.99 6.76
CA ASN A 20 3.34 -13.09 6.01
C ASN A 20 3.22 -12.08 4.85
N SER A 21 4.31 -11.44 4.41
CA SER A 21 4.28 -10.55 3.24
C SER A 21 4.70 -11.28 1.95
N PRO A 22 4.08 -11.00 0.79
CA PRO A 22 4.59 -11.49 -0.50
C PRO A 22 5.88 -10.77 -0.94
N GLY A 23 6.33 -9.77 -0.19
CA GLY A 23 7.53 -8.98 -0.47
C GLY A 23 7.23 -7.68 -1.21
N ARG A 24 8.31 -7.06 -1.72
CA ARG A 24 8.27 -5.75 -2.36
C ARG A 24 7.77 -5.84 -3.80
N LEU A 25 6.84 -4.98 -4.18
CA LEU A 25 6.38 -4.81 -5.56
C LEU A 25 6.36 -3.33 -5.97
N ALA A 26 6.50 -3.04 -7.25
CA ALA A 26 6.35 -1.70 -7.80
C ALA A 26 5.23 -1.67 -8.85
N CYS A 27 4.29 -0.72 -8.70
CA CYS A 27 3.21 -0.51 -9.65
C CYS A 27 3.42 0.79 -10.41
N TYR A 28 3.38 0.72 -11.73
CA TYR A 28 3.62 1.86 -12.63
C TYR A 28 2.32 2.44 -13.20
N CYS A 29 1.13 2.02 -12.74
CA CYS A 29 -0.11 2.48 -13.36
C CYS A 29 -0.33 3.98 -13.21
N ASN A 30 -1.05 4.56 -14.18
CA ASN A 30 -1.48 5.96 -14.15
C ASN A 30 -2.27 6.31 -12.87
N ASP A 31 -3.04 5.37 -12.30
CA ASP A 31 -3.78 5.60 -11.05
C ASP A 31 -2.86 5.76 -9.82
N CYS A 32 -1.73 5.03 -9.76
CA CYS A 32 -0.72 5.20 -8.72
C CYS A 32 0.05 6.52 -8.89
N GLN A 33 0.42 6.86 -10.12
CA GLN A 33 1.09 8.12 -10.44
C GLN A 33 0.19 9.32 -10.11
N ALA A 34 -1.05 9.33 -10.60
CA ALA A 34 -2.00 10.41 -10.36
C ALA A 34 -2.35 10.58 -8.87
N TYR A 35 -2.32 9.50 -8.09
CA TYR A 35 -2.55 9.61 -6.64
C TYR A 35 -1.43 10.39 -5.96
N LEU A 36 -0.17 10.06 -6.25
CA LEU A 36 0.96 10.75 -5.65
C LEU A 36 1.10 12.18 -6.17
N GLU A 37 0.81 12.44 -7.44
CA GLU A 37 0.70 13.79 -8.01
C GLU A 37 -0.34 14.64 -7.27
N LYS A 38 -1.59 14.15 -7.17
CA LYS A 38 -2.68 14.89 -6.49
C LYS A 38 -2.47 15.05 -4.99
N LEU A 39 -1.67 14.18 -4.36
CA LEU A 39 -1.29 14.31 -2.96
C LEU A 39 -0.09 15.27 -2.77
N GLY A 40 0.59 15.66 -3.85
CA GLY A 40 1.81 16.47 -3.80
C GLY A 40 3.03 15.68 -3.30
N ARG A 41 3.07 14.37 -3.59
CA ARG A 41 4.07 13.39 -3.11
C ARG A 41 4.74 12.61 -4.22
N GLU A 42 5.02 13.29 -5.33
CA GLU A 42 5.75 12.72 -6.47
C GLU A 42 7.19 12.34 -6.11
N ASP A 43 7.74 12.88 -5.03
CA ASP A 43 9.02 12.47 -4.42
C ASP A 43 9.06 10.97 -4.07
N LEU A 44 7.90 10.33 -3.94
CA LEU A 44 7.78 8.91 -3.64
C LEU A 44 7.68 8.00 -4.87
N LEU A 45 7.62 8.58 -6.08
CA LEU A 45 7.73 7.83 -7.33
C LEU A 45 9.21 7.52 -7.62
N ASP A 46 9.48 6.34 -8.17
CA ASP A 46 10.78 6.09 -8.79
C ASP A 46 10.94 6.91 -10.08
N ALA A 47 12.16 6.95 -10.62
CA ALA A 47 12.51 7.71 -11.84
C ALA A 47 11.66 7.35 -13.07
N TYR A 48 10.93 6.23 -13.03
CA TYR A 48 10.09 5.73 -14.11
C TYR A 48 8.60 5.74 -13.75
N GLY A 49 8.19 6.44 -12.68
CA GLY A 49 6.79 6.58 -12.27
C GLY A 49 6.24 5.39 -11.46
N GLY A 50 7.11 4.57 -10.89
CA GLY A 50 6.72 3.42 -10.07
C GLY A 50 6.45 3.81 -8.62
N THR A 51 5.33 3.34 -8.06
CA THR A 51 5.09 3.37 -6.62
C THR A 51 5.43 2.01 -6.02
N GLU A 52 6.39 1.99 -5.09
CA GLU A 52 6.72 0.78 -4.33
C GLU A 52 5.71 0.54 -3.20
N VAL A 53 5.17 -0.68 -3.17
CA VAL A 53 4.13 -1.13 -2.24
C VAL A 53 4.56 -2.46 -1.61
N ILE A 54 4.30 -2.63 -0.32
CA ILE A 54 4.61 -3.85 0.43
C ILE A 54 3.34 -4.33 1.13
N PRO A 55 2.74 -5.44 0.66
CA PRO A 55 1.46 -5.90 1.20
C PRO A 55 1.59 -6.60 2.55
N VAL A 56 0.58 -6.40 3.39
CA VAL A 56 0.30 -7.19 4.60
C VAL A 56 -1.19 -7.55 4.66
N TYR A 57 -1.56 -8.43 5.57
CA TYR A 57 -2.98 -8.70 5.84
C TYR A 57 -3.61 -7.60 6.71
N PRO A 58 -4.88 -7.23 6.47
CA PRO A 58 -5.60 -6.29 7.33
C PRO A 58 -5.62 -6.70 8.81
N SER A 59 -5.86 -7.98 9.09
CA SER A 59 -5.85 -8.55 10.45
C SER A 59 -4.52 -8.47 11.18
N GLU A 60 -3.44 -8.13 10.48
CA GLU A 60 -2.09 -8.00 11.03
C GLU A 60 -1.64 -6.54 11.11
N PHE A 61 -2.53 -5.59 10.79
CA PHE A 61 -2.31 -4.15 10.89
C PHE A 61 -3.02 -3.63 12.14
N VAL A 62 -2.26 -3.11 13.10
CA VAL A 62 -2.79 -2.56 14.35
C VAL A 62 -2.42 -1.08 14.43
N ILE A 63 -3.39 -0.17 14.41
CA ILE A 63 -3.13 1.25 14.62
C ILE A 63 -2.71 1.45 16.07
N ALA A 64 -1.50 1.97 16.28
CA ALA A 64 -0.95 2.23 17.60
C ALA A 64 -1.29 3.64 18.10
N SER A 65 -1.26 4.64 17.20
CA SER A 65 -1.58 6.04 17.52
C SER A 65 -1.91 6.85 16.27
N GLY A 66 -2.56 8.01 16.46
CA GLY A 66 -2.83 8.97 15.39
C GLY A 66 -3.95 8.59 14.41
N ARG A 67 -4.93 7.79 14.85
CA ARG A 67 -6.06 7.35 13.99
C ARG A 67 -6.78 8.54 13.34
N GLU A 68 -6.94 9.62 14.09
CA GLU A 68 -7.54 10.89 13.70
C GLU A 68 -6.80 11.59 12.56
N HIS A 69 -5.50 11.30 12.37
CA HIS A 69 -4.75 11.80 11.23
C HIS A 69 -5.01 11.00 9.96
N LEU A 70 -5.64 9.83 10.02
CA LEU A 70 -5.81 8.98 8.85
C LEU A 70 -7.04 9.41 8.03
N ARG A 71 -6.83 9.82 6.78
CA ARG A 71 -7.88 10.19 5.84
C ARG A 71 -7.97 9.22 4.68
N CYS A 72 -9.20 8.82 4.33
CA CYS A 72 -9.48 8.07 3.12
C CYS A 72 -9.56 9.02 1.92
N ASN A 73 -8.84 8.71 0.85
CA ASN A 73 -8.89 9.42 -0.42
C ASN A 73 -9.25 8.45 -1.54
N ARG A 74 -9.86 8.96 -2.61
CA ARG A 74 -10.14 8.21 -3.85
C ARG A 74 -9.90 9.09 -5.07
N LEU A 75 -9.49 8.49 -6.19
CA LEU A 75 -9.40 9.19 -7.49
C LEU A 75 -10.70 9.09 -8.31
N SER A 76 -11.62 8.22 -7.90
CA SER A 76 -12.95 8.09 -8.48
C SER A 76 -13.93 7.52 -7.44
N ARG A 77 -15.23 7.70 -7.65
CA ARG A 77 -16.26 7.25 -6.68
C ARG A 77 -16.15 5.77 -6.31
N LYS A 78 -15.80 4.91 -7.28
CA LYS A 78 -15.64 3.46 -7.13
C LYS A 78 -14.15 3.01 -7.04
N GLY A 79 -13.23 3.95 -6.89
CA GLY A 79 -11.79 3.69 -6.85
C GLY A 79 -11.31 3.01 -5.57
N LEU A 80 -10.01 2.69 -5.54
CA LEU A 80 -9.34 2.16 -4.35
C LEU A 80 -9.42 3.15 -3.18
N ASN A 81 -9.53 2.64 -1.96
CA ASN A 81 -9.36 3.48 -0.77
C ASN A 81 -7.87 3.71 -0.55
N ARG A 82 -7.46 4.97 -0.61
CA ARG A 82 -6.07 5.41 -0.50
C ARG A 82 -5.89 6.24 0.76
N TRP A 83 -5.17 5.72 1.72
CA TRP A 83 -5.04 6.29 3.06
C TRP A 83 -3.79 7.14 3.17
N SER A 84 -3.94 8.38 3.61
CA SER A 84 -2.83 9.28 3.93
C SER A 84 -3.02 9.92 5.29
N ALA A 85 -1.91 10.29 5.93
CA ALA A 85 -1.88 11.05 7.16
C ALA A 85 -2.03 12.55 6.86
N THR A 86 -2.99 13.21 7.48
CA THR A 86 -3.32 14.63 7.27
C THR A 86 -2.32 15.59 7.89
N CYS A 87 -1.57 15.15 8.91
CA CYS A 87 -0.56 15.94 9.61
C CYS A 87 0.64 16.31 8.72
N CYS A 88 0.98 15.49 7.72
CA CYS A 88 2.16 15.69 6.86
C CYS A 88 1.94 15.28 5.39
N ASN A 89 0.70 15.00 4.99
CA ASN A 89 0.36 14.46 3.66
C ASN A 89 1.12 13.15 3.31
N SER A 90 1.59 12.39 4.29
CA SER A 90 2.25 11.10 4.09
C SER A 90 1.25 10.06 3.60
N PRO A 91 1.39 9.47 2.41
CA PRO A 91 0.60 8.30 2.05
C PRO A 91 1.01 7.11 2.92
N ILE A 92 0.05 6.25 3.26
CA ILE A 92 0.22 5.13 4.19
C ILE A 92 -0.12 3.82 3.49
N ALA A 93 -1.34 3.67 3.01
CA ALA A 93 -1.83 2.37 2.56
C ALA A 93 -2.91 2.46 1.48
N ASN A 94 -3.04 1.39 0.70
CA ASN A 94 -4.15 1.18 -0.23
C ASN A 94 -4.95 -0.05 0.20
N THR A 95 -6.27 0.07 0.28
CA THR A 95 -7.17 -1.03 0.69
C THR A 95 -8.40 -1.16 -0.20
N LYS A 96 -8.97 -2.35 -0.18
CA LYS A 96 -10.30 -2.66 -0.71
C LYS A 96 -11.09 -3.40 0.36
N ALA A 97 -12.38 -3.09 0.49
CA ALA A 97 -13.27 -3.77 1.42
C ALA A 97 -13.28 -5.29 1.15
N ASN A 98 -13.37 -6.09 2.21
CA ASN A 98 -13.44 -7.56 2.15
C ASN A 98 -12.31 -8.23 1.35
N PHE A 99 -11.14 -7.59 1.25
CA PHE A 99 -9.99 -8.10 0.51
C PHE A 99 -8.77 -8.23 1.43
N PRO A 100 -8.06 -9.38 1.44
CA PRO A 100 -6.98 -9.64 2.40
C PRO A 100 -5.67 -8.96 1.93
N TRP A 101 -5.70 -7.65 1.77
CA TRP A 101 -4.59 -6.86 1.25
C TRP A 101 -4.62 -5.43 1.76
N VAL A 102 -3.57 -5.04 2.49
CA VAL A 102 -3.21 -3.66 2.76
C VAL A 102 -1.89 -3.39 2.05
N GLY A 103 -1.93 -2.63 0.97
CA GLY A 103 -0.73 -2.25 0.22
C GLY A 103 -0.10 -1.02 0.83
N ILE A 104 0.87 -1.19 1.73
CA ILE A 104 1.54 -0.09 2.43
C ILE A 104 2.62 0.51 1.53
N LEU A 105 2.68 1.84 1.44
CA LEU A 105 3.70 2.53 0.63
C LEU A 105 5.05 2.51 1.34
N HIS A 106 6.12 2.46 0.56
CA HIS A 106 7.50 2.31 1.05
C HIS A 106 7.93 3.35 2.08
N ASN A 107 7.47 4.59 1.96
CA ASN A 107 7.81 5.68 2.87
C ASN A 107 7.36 5.39 4.31
N ALA A 108 6.19 4.77 4.50
CA ALA A 108 5.68 4.50 5.84
C ALA A 108 6.57 3.50 6.61
N TYR A 109 7.24 2.60 5.91
CA TYR A 109 8.25 1.72 6.49
C TYR A 109 9.54 2.47 6.79
N ARG A 110 10.06 3.23 5.81
CA ARG A 110 11.34 3.96 5.93
C ARG A 110 11.30 5.07 6.97
N ALA A 111 10.15 5.69 7.17
CA ALA A 111 9.95 6.71 8.19
C ALA A 111 10.16 6.13 9.60
N ALA A 112 9.78 4.87 9.85
CA ALA A 112 9.98 4.20 11.14
C ALA A 112 11.38 3.60 11.28
N ASP A 113 11.90 3.01 10.20
CA ASP A 113 13.23 2.38 10.13
C ASP A 113 13.78 2.56 8.71
N PRO A 114 14.81 3.40 8.49
CA PRO A 114 15.36 3.66 7.16
C PRO A 114 15.81 2.39 6.40
N GLN A 115 16.18 1.34 7.12
CA GLN A 115 16.65 0.05 6.59
C GLN A 115 15.55 -1.02 6.53
N ALA A 116 14.31 -0.67 6.89
CA ALA A 116 13.15 -1.57 6.93
C ALA A 116 13.03 -2.49 5.71
N LEU A 117 13.18 -1.92 4.51
CA LEU A 117 12.92 -2.61 3.25
C LEU A 117 14.13 -3.41 2.74
N ASP A 118 15.33 -3.12 3.24
CA ASP A 118 16.55 -3.82 2.84
C ASP A 118 16.49 -5.28 3.31
N ARG A 119 15.84 -5.52 4.46
CA ARG A 119 15.58 -6.85 5.03
C ARG A 119 14.60 -7.70 4.20
N LEU A 120 13.80 -7.09 3.32
CA LEU A 120 12.89 -7.81 2.42
C LEU A 120 13.56 -8.25 1.10
N GLY A 121 14.80 -7.80 0.86
CA GLY A 121 15.50 -8.02 -0.40
C GLY A 121 15.00 -7.10 -1.53
N PRO A 122 15.21 -7.46 -2.81
CA PRO A 122 14.88 -6.61 -3.95
C PRO A 122 13.37 -6.58 -4.24
N VAL A 123 12.96 -5.63 -5.08
CA VAL A 123 11.61 -5.61 -5.68
C VAL A 123 11.42 -6.86 -6.53
N ARG A 124 10.45 -7.70 -6.16
CA ARG A 124 10.20 -9.02 -6.78
C ARG A 124 9.23 -8.98 -7.95
N SER A 125 8.43 -7.92 -8.05
CA SER A 125 7.42 -7.77 -9.10
C SER A 125 7.28 -6.32 -9.51
N ARG A 126 7.27 -6.08 -10.82
CA ARG A 126 7.04 -4.77 -11.44
C ARG A 126 5.91 -4.91 -12.44
N ILE A 127 4.84 -4.13 -12.27
CA ILE A 127 3.60 -4.28 -13.05
C ILE A 127 3.15 -2.95 -13.64
N MET A 128 2.33 -3.03 -14.70
CA MET A 128 1.69 -1.89 -15.36
C MET A 128 2.68 -1.00 -16.13
N GLY A 129 3.69 -1.63 -16.74
CA GLY A 129 4.77 -0.98 -17.51
C GLY A 129 4.31 -0.12 -18.68
N LYS A 130 3.11 -0.35 -19.22
CA LYS A 130 2.52 0.48 -20.28
C LYS A 130 2.34 1.95 -19.93
N TYR A 131 2.42 2.27 -18.63
CA TYR A 131 2.33 3.62 -18.08
C TYR A 131 3.66 4.11 -17.50
N ALA A 132 4.73 3.31 -17.55
CA ALA A 132 6.03 3.70 -17.04
C ALA A 132 6.58 4.90 -17.84
N LYS A 133 7.25 5.81 -17.15
CA LYS A 133 7.94 6.94 -17.75
C LYS A 133 9.32 6.50 -18.26
N GLY A 134 9.76 7.04 -19.39
CA GLY A 134 11.11 6.79 -19.93
C GLY A 134 11.36 5.33 -20.32
N LYS A 135 12.64 4.91 -20.24
CA LYS A 135 13.10 3.55 -20.57
C LYS A 135 13.82 2.94 -19.35
N PRO A 136 13.11 2.17 -18.50
CA PRO A 136 13.71 1.52 -17.33
C PRO A 136 14.79 0.50 -17.74
N PRO A 137 15.91 0.37 -16.99
CA PRO A 137 16.95 -0.62 -17.23
C PRO A 137 16.58 -2.02 -16.70
N PHE A 138 15.30 -2.27 -16.45
CA PHE A 138 14.77 -3.50 -15.89
C PHE A 138 13.41 -3.83 -16.51
N GLU A 139 13.04 -5.11 -16.50
CA GLU A 139 11.75 -5.56 -17.03
C GLU A 139 10.59 -5.10 -16.15
N ILE A 140 9.54 -4.57 -16.79
CA ILE A 140 8.26 -4.27 -16.16
C ILE A 140 7.17 -4.95 -17.00
N ALA A 141 6.30 -5.73 -16.36
CA ALA A 141 5.19 -6.31 -17.08
C ALA A 141 4.22 -5.21 -17.54
N GLU A 142 3.96 -5.11 -18.85
CA GLU A 142 3.06 -4.11 -19.46
C GLU A 142 1.67 -4.03 -18.80
N ARG A 143 1.18 -5.18 -18.33
CA ARG A 143 -0.07 -5.36 -17.57
C ARG A 143 0.18 -6.34 -16.43
N ILE A 144 -0.78 -6.47 -15.52
CA ILE A 144 -0.77 -7.59 -14.56
C ILE A 144 -0.93 -8.89 -15.36
N ASN A 145 0.15 -9.67 -15.43
CA ASN A 145 0.20 -10.93 -16.16
C ASN A 145 0.13 -12.13 -15.20
N PHE A 146 0.07 -13.34 -15.76
CA PHE A 146 -0.04 -14.57 -14.98
C PHE A 146 1.12 -14.75 -14.00
N LYS A 147 2.37 -14.45 -14.41
CA LYS A 147 3.56 -14.53 -13.55
C LYS A 147 3.46 -13.62 -12.32
N ALA A 148 3.04 -12.37 -12.51
CA ALA A 148 2.81 -11.42 -11.42
C ALA A 148 1.64 -11.84 -10.51
N MET A 149 0.64 -12.54 -11.05
CA MET A 149 -0.45 -13.08 -10.23
C MET A 149 -0.02 -14.30 -9.41
N MET A 150 0.75 -15.21 -9.99
CA MET A 150 1.25 -16.39 -9.28
C MET A 150 2.20 -16.03 -8.14
N SER A 151 2.92 -14.90 -8.20
CA SER A 151 3.79 -14.47 -7.10
C SER A 151 3.02 -14.00 -5.86
N VAL A 152 1.78 -13.52 -6.02
CA VAL A 152 0.94 -13.05 -4.91
C VAL A 152 -0.20 -14.01 -4.56
N LEU A 153 -0.48 -14.99 -5.42
CA LEU A 153 -1.59 -15.93 -5.25
C LEU A 153 -1.54 -16.69 -3.91
N PRO A 154 -0.39 -17.24 -3.44
CA PRO A 154 -0.35 -17.96 -2.15
C PRO A 154 -0.74 -17.06 -0.97
N PHE A 155 -0.35 -15.78 -1.01
CA PHE A 155 -0.76 -14.78 -0.02
C PHE A 155 -2.27 -14.54 -0.08
N LEU A 156 -2.84 -14.34 -1.26
CA LEU A 156 -4.29 -14.12 -1.39
C LEU A 156 -5.11 -15.34 -0.95
N LEU A 157 -4.69 -16.55 -1.31
CA LEU A 157 -5.36 -17.79 -0.94
C LEU A 157 -5.31 -18.03 0.57
N LYS A 158 -4.11 -17.94 1.17
CA LYS A 158 -3.96 -18.03 2.64
C LYS A 158 -4.80 -16.98 3.35
N GLY A 159 -4.81 -15.75 2.83
CA GLY A 159 -5.59 -14.66 3.39
C GLY A 159 -7.09 -14.91 3.37
N LYS A 160 -7.63 -15.45 2.26
CA LYS A 160 -9.04 -15.83 2.16
C LYS A 160 -9.39 -17.00 3.08
N LEU A 161 -8.60 -18.08 3.04
CA LEU A 161 -8.83 -19.30 3.80
C LEU A 161 -8.81 -19.05 5.32
N LEU A 162 -7.92 -18.17 5.79
CA LEU A 162 -7.77 -17.84 7.20
C LEU A 162 -8.55 -16.59 7.64
N GLY A 163 -9.45 -16.07 6.79
CA GLY A 163 -10.28 -14.90 7.14
C GLY A 163 -9.49 -13.61 7.40
N LYS A 164 -8.27 -13.49 6.88
CA LYS A 164 -7.30 -12.42 7.20
C LYS A 164 -7.70 -11.03 6.72
N SER A 165 -8.82 -10.92 6.00
CA SER A 165 -9.47 -9.65 5.67
C SER A 165 -10.02 -8.93 6.90
N ASN A 166 -10.25 -9.64 8.02
CA ASN A 166 -10.81 -9.10 9.27
C ASN A 166 -10.01 -9.56 10.51
N PRO A 167 -9.89 -8.74 11.58
CA PRO A 167 -10.37 -7.35 11.65
C PRO A 167 -9.63 -6.44 10.66
N ASN A 168 -10.27 -5.34 10.27
CA ASN A 168 -9.70 -4.39 9.31
C ASN A 168 -9.77 -2.97 9.86
N PRO A 169 -8.64 -2.36 10.26
CA PRO A 169 -8.66 -1.07 10.94
C PRO A 169 -9.04 0.11 10.02
N PHE A 170 -9.20 -0.14 8.72
CA PHE A 170 -9.55 0.87 7.73
C PHE A 170 -11.06 0.96 7.45
N PHE A 171 -11.85 -0.01 7.91
CA PHE A 171 -13.30 -0.03 7.73
C PHE A 171 -14.01 -0.11 9.08
N LYS A 172 -15.27 0.35 9.11
CA LYS A 172 -16.16 0.19 10.27
C LYS A 172 -16.50 -1.29 10.46
N GLU A 173 -17.25 -1.61 11.50
CA GLU A 173 -17.66 -2.97 11.85
C GLU A 173 -18.40 -3.71 10.72
N ASP A 174 -19.04 -2.96 9.80
CA ASP A 174 -19.66 -3.50 8.59
C ASP A 174 -18.67 -4.05 7.54
N GLY A 175 -17.36 -3.88 7.75
CA GLY A 175 -16.28 -4.33 6.87
C GLY A 175 -16.19 -3.63 5.51
N THR A 176 -17.02 -2.61 5.24
CA THR A 176 -17.15 -1.99 3.92
C THR A 176 -17.13 -0.46 3.93
N THR A 177 -17.65 0.18 4.98
CA THR A 177 -17.64 1.63 5.14
C THR A 177 -16.28 2.08 5.68
N PRO A 178 -15.53 2.93 4.97
CA PRO A 178 -14.26 3.45 5.48
C PRO A 178 -14.43 4.19 6.80
N ILE A 179 -13.44 4.10 7.70
CA ILE A 179 -13.46 4.83 8.99
C ILE A 179 -13.35 6.35 8.85
N SER A 180 -12.99 6.83 7.67
CA SER A 180 -12.91 8.24 7.27
C SER A 180 -13.67 8.39 5.96
N GLU A 181 -14.56 9.37 5.85
CA GLU A 181 -15.32 9.60 4.63
C GLU A 181 -14.37 9.85 3.44
N PRO A 182 -14.52 9.12 2.32
CA PRO A 182 -13.60 9.26 1.20
C PRO A 182 -13.64 10.66 0.57
N LYS A 183 -12.51 11.37 0.61
CA LYS A 183 -12.31 12.61 -0.17
C LYS A 183 -11.90 12.26 -1.61
N LEU A 184 -12.60 12.82 -2.59
CA LEU A 184 -12.14 12.78 -3.98
C LEU A 184 -10.98 13.77 -4.16
N LEU A 185 -9.87 13.28 -4.71
CA LEU A 185 -8.73 14.10 -5.14
C LEU A 185 -8.82 14.38 -6.63
#